data_AF-X0ZJ31-F1
#
_entry.id   AF-X0ZJ31-F1
#
_cell.length_a   1.000
_cell.length_b   1.000
_cell.length_c   1.000
_cell.angle_alpha   90.00
_cell.angle_beta   90.00
_cell.angle_gamma   90.00
#
_symmetry.space_group_name_H-M   'P 1'
#
loop_
_entity.id
_entity.type
_entity.pdbx_description
1 polymer ?
#
loop_
_entity_poly.entity_id
_entity_poly.type
_entity_poly.pdbx_seq_one_letter_code
_entity_poly.pdbx_strand_id
1 'polypeptide(L)'
;MKRKTLMSWSSGKDSAWALYKLQQDPEIDLRGLFCTVNNEFNRVAMHAVRVELLKRQAKSIGLPLEIIEIPYPCTDEIYAEIMAQFVERAKKDNIKCFAFGDLYLEDVRNYREKKLKGSGIKPIFPLWGTPTDKLSREIISSGLKAVTTCIDPKQIPEEFIGKEYNESFLKDLPEGVDPCGEK
;
A
#
# COMPACT_ATOMS: atom_id res chain seq x y z
N MET A 1 -23.57 7.90 -8.35
CA MET A 1 -22.40 8.80 -8.25
C MET A 1 -21.19 7.96 -7.88
N LYS A 2 -20.03 8.19 -8.51
CA LYS A 2 -18.80 7.48 -8.17
C LYS A 2 -18.36 7.77 -6.73
N ARG A 3 -17.77 6.79 -6.06
CA ARG A 3 -17.27 6.88 -4.68
C ARG A 3 -15.91 7.57 -4.69
N LYS A 4 -15.83 8.79 -4.16
CA LYS A 4 -14.56 9.51 -3.95
C LYS A 4 -13.66 8.68 -3.05
N THR A 5 -12.48 8.33 -3.55
CA THR A 5 -11.59 7.35 -2.92
C THR A 5 -10.18 7.89 -2.82
N LEU A 6 -9.54 7.73 -1.67
CA LEU A 6 -8.09 7.88 -1.53
C LEU A 6 -7.43 6.51 -1.44
N MET A 7 -6.27 6.35 -2.08
CA MET A 7 -5.50 5.10 -2.05
C MET A 7 -4.32 5.21 -1.07
N SER A 8 -4.19 4.25 -0.16
CA SER A 8 -3.01 4.12 0.69
C SER A 8 -1.81 3.67 -0.15
N TRP A 9 -0.82 4.54 -0.31
CA TRP A 9 0.28 4.32 -1.24
C TRP A 9 1.59 4.10 -0.50
N SER A 10 1.99 2.84 -0.35
CA SER A 10 3.21 2.47 0.36
C SER A 10 4.45 2.39 -0.56
N SER A 11 4.29 2.72 -1.86
CA SER A 11 5.31 2.59 -2.91
C SER A 11 5.65 1.15 -3.34
N GLY A 12 4.97 0.15 -2.79
CA GLY A 12 5.17 -1.27 -3.11
C GLY A 12 4.29 -1.80 -4.26
N LYS A 13 4.57 -3.04 -4.68
CA LYS A 13 3.89 -3.72 -5.80
C LYS A 13 2.38 -3.87 -5.56
N ASP A 14 1.96 -4.17 -4.32
CA ASP A 14 0.56 -4.43 -4.00
C ASP A 14 -0.26 -3.14 -3.97
N SER A 15 0.31 -2.03 -3.46
CA SER A 15 -0.29 -0.70 -3.61
C SER A 15 -0.43 -0.31 -5.07
N ALA A 16 0.58 -0.58 -5.90
CA ALA A 16 0.55 -0.29 -7.33
C ALA A 16 -0.53 -1.11 -8.06
N TRP A 17 -0.66 -2.40 -7.74
CA TRP A 17 -1.66 -3.25 -8.34
C TRP A 17 -3.08 -2.95 -7.85
N ALA A 18 -3.26 -2.65 -6.56
CA ALA A 18 -4.53 -2.21 -6.01
C ALA A 18 -4.98 -0.88 -6.65
N LEU A 19 -4.06 0.07 -6.86
CA LEU A 19 -4.35 1.29 -7.60
C LEU A 19 -4.83 0.97 -9.03
N TYR A 20 -4.13 0.08 -9.74
CA TYR A 20 -4.54 -0.35 -11.07
C TYR A 20 -5.96 -0.93 -11.08
N LYS A 21 -6.29 -1.85 -10.16
CA LYS A 21 -7.65 -2.42 -10.06
C LYS A 21 -8.71 -1.34 -9.79
N LEU A 22 -8.41 -0.35 -8.94
CA LEU A 22 -9.31 0.78 -8.67
C LEU A 22 -9.52 1.68 -9.90
N GLN A 23 -8.51 1.87 -10.74
CA GLN A 23 -8.63 2.64 -11.98
C GLN A 23 -9.55 1.97 -13.00
N GLN A 24 -9.69 0.63 -12.94
CA GLN A 24 -10.61 -0.12 -13.80
C GLN A 24 -12.05 -0.15 -13.26
N ASP A 25 -12.28 0.23 -12.00
CA ASP A 25 -13.60 0.18 -11.38
C ASP A 25 -14.43 1.45 -11.76
N PRO A 26 -15.52 1.31 -12.54
CA PRO A 26 -16.32 2.45 -12.96
C PRO A 26 -17.04 3.15 -11.80
N GLU A 27 -17.18 2.51 -10.64
CA GLU A 27 -17.78 3.10 -9.44
C GLU A 27 -16.81 3.96 -8.64
N ILE A 28 -15.50 3.90 -8.93
CA ILE A 28 -14.48 4.60 -8.15
C ILE A 28 -14.10 5.92 -8.80
N ASP A 29 -14.01 6.95 -7.97
CA ASP A 29 -13.44 8.26 -8.30
C ASP A 29 -12.17 8.45 -7.47
N LEU A 30 -11.02 8.07 -8.04
CA LEU A 30 -9.72 8.18 -7.38
C LEU A 30 -9.31 9.65 -7.27
N ARG A 31 -9.26 10.16 -6.04
CA ARG A 31 -8.96 11.57 -5.75
C ARG A 31 -7.52 11.84 -5.37
N GLY A 32 -6.79 10.82 -4.96
CA GLY A 32 -5.42 10.99 -4.50
C GLY A 32 -4.85 9.76 -3.81
N LEU A 33 -3.59 9.91 -3.42
CA LEU A 33 -2.80 8.97 -2.66
C LEU A 33 -2.59 9.54 -1.25
N PHE A 34 -2.44 8.67 -0.25
CA PHE A 34 -1.96 9.08 1.08
C PHE A 34 -0.94 8.08 1.61
N CYS A 35 0.04 8.57 2.38
CA CYS A 35 1.08 7.74 2.97
C CYS A 35 1.57 8.34 4.29
N THR A 36 1.79 7.49 5.29
CA THR A 36 2.48 7.88 6.52
C THR A 36 3.99 7.85 6.33
N VAL A 37 4.66 8.89 6.81
CA VAL A 37 6.11 9.10 6.67
C VAL A 37 6.69 9.47 8.02
N ASN A 38 7.80 8.83 8.39
CA ASN A 38 8.57 9.23 9.55
C ASN A 38 9.37 10.50 9.22
N ASN A 39 9.12 11.58 9.96
CA ASN A 39 9.70 12.89 9.68
C ASN A 39 11.22 12.95 9.97
N GLU A 40 11.69 12.24 10.99
CA GLU A 40 13.11 12.16 11.37
C GLU A 40 13.94 11.47 10.28
N PHE A 41 13.43 10.36 9.73
CA PHE A 41 14.16 9.55 8.76
C PHE A 41 13.85 9.89 7.30
N ASN A 42 12.87 10.78 7.05
CA ASN A 42 12.39 11.15 5.72
C ASN A 42 12.05 9.91 4.85
N ARG A 43 11.33 8.96 5.45
CA ARG A 43 11.01 7.65 4.85
C ARG A 43 9.58 7.20 5.17
N VAL A 44 9.00 6.43 4.24
CA VAL A 44 7.73 5.71 4.45
C VAL A 44 7.85 4.83 5.69
N ALA A 45 6.87 4.93 6.60
CA ALA A 45 6.94 4.28 7.90
C ALA A 45 7.06 2.74 7.81
N MET A 46 6.33 2.11 6.88
CA MET A 46 6.25 0.65 6.78
C MET A 46 7.41 0.00 6.01
N HIS A 47 7.86 0.61 4.91
CA HIS A 47 8.82 -0.02 3.98
C HIS A 47 10.13 0.75 3.84
N ALA A 48 10.35 1.78 4.68
CA ALA A 48 11.54 2.62 4.68
C ALA A 48 11.88 3.24 3.31
N VAL A 49 10.91 3.35 2.40
CA VAL A 49 11.11 3.97 1.07
C VAL A 49 11.37 5.46 1.23
N ARG A 50 12.36 5.99 0.51
CA ARG A 50 12.67 7.43 0.54
C ARG A 50 11.48 8.26 0.07
N VAL A 51 11.18 9.33 0.79
CA VAL A 51 10.08 10.26 0.43
C VAL A 51 10.24 10.84 -0.97
N GLU A 52 11.48 11.03 -1.44
CA GLU A 52 11.73 11.46 -2.81
C GLU A 52 11.17 10.48 -3.85
N LEU A 53 11.37 9.17 -3.65
CA LEU A 53 10.85 8.14 -4.55
C LEU A 53 9.33 8.09 -4.50
N LEU A 54 8.76 8.16 -3.29
CA LEU A 54 7.30 8.26 -3.07
C LEU A 54 6.69 9.44 -3.86
N LYS A 55 7.28 10.64 -3.74
CA LYS A 55 6.81 11.84 -4.47
C LYS A 55 6.95 11.69 -5.99
N ARG A 56 8.05 11.09 -6.46
CA ARG A 56 8.27 10.83 -7.89
C ARG A 56 7.25 9.84 -8.46
N GLN A 57 6.92 8.78 -7.71
CA GLN A 57 5.87 7.83 -8.10
C GLN A 57 4.51 8.53 -8.19
N ALA A 58 4.09 9.28 -7.16
CA ALA A 58 2.84 10.02 -7.17
C ALA A 58 2.74 11.00 -8.35
N LYS A 59 3.82 11.75 -8.62
CA LYS A 59 3.91 12.64 -9.78
C LYS A 59 3.75 11.89 -11.10
N SER A 60 4.40 10.73 -11.25
CA SER A 60 4.29 9.89 -12.45
C SER A 60 2.90 9.29 -12.63
N ILE A 61 2.20 9.00 -11.54
CA ILE A 61 0.82 8.49 -11.53
C ILE A 61 -0.17 9.60 -11.91
N GLY A 62 0.18 10.87 -11.67
CA GLY A 62 -0.68 12.03 -11.93
C GLY A 62 -1.77 12.24 -10.87
N LEU A 63 -1.58 11.69 -9.67
CA LEU A 63 -2.49 11.87 -8.53
C LEU A 63 -1.84 12.72 -7.43
N PRO A 64 -2.61 13.57 -6.72
CA PRO A 64 -2.09 14.29 -5.57
C PRO A 64 -1.71 13.29 -4.46
N LEU A 65 -0.68 13.61 -3.69
CA LEU A 65 -0.21 12.81 -2.57
C LEU A 65 -0.31 13.61 -1.28
N GLU A 66 -1.07 13.10 -0.31
CA GLU A 66 -1.05 13.59 1.07
C GLU A 66 -0.03 12.80 1.90
N ILE A 67 1.01 13.49 2.36
CA ILE A 67 1.99 12.93 3.28
C ILE A 67 1.51 13.21 4.70
N ILE A 68 1.37 12.13 5.48
CA ILE A 68 0.98 12.17 6.89
C ILE A 68 2.25 11.95 7.71
N GLU A 69 2.83 13.04 8.20
CA GLU A 69 4.08 12.97 8.97
C GLU A 69 3.82 12.42 10.38
N ILE A 70 4.65 11.47 10.81
CA ILE A 70 4.66 10.90 12.16
C ILE A 70 6.05 11.10 12.78
N PRO A 71 6.16 11.35 14.10
CA PRO A 71 7.43 11.61 14.77
C PRO A 71 8.28 10.34 14.95
N TYR A 72 9.49 10.51 15.47
CA TYR A 72 10.29 9.42 16.04
C TYR A 72 10.79 9.78 17.45
N PRO A 73 10.53 8.96 18.48
CA PRO A 73 9.60 7.82 18.50
C PRO A 73 8.14 8.29 18.31
N CYS A 74 7.29 7.44 17.73
CA CYS A 74 5.85 7.67 17.63
C CYS A 74 5.12 6.66 18.52
N THR A 75 4.42 7.13 19.55
CA THR A 75 3.54 6.25 20.33
C THR A 75 2.24 5.99 19.56
N ASP A 76 1.50 4.95 19.97
CA ASP A 76 0.20 4.63 19.38
C ASP A 76 -0.82 5.76 19.56
N GLU A 77 -0.76 6.49 20.67
CA GLU A 77 -1.63 7.64 20.95
C GLU A 77 -1.37 8.78 19.98
N ILE A 78 -0.09 9.14 19.78
CA ILE A 78 0.32 10.19 18.84
C ILE A 78 -0.07 9.80 17.41
N TYR A 79 0.18 8.55 17.01
CA TYR A 79 -0.22 8.03 15.71
C TYR A 79 -1.74 8.12 15.52
N ALA A 80 -2.51 7.72 16.53
CA ALA A 80 -3.96 7.75 16.48
C ALA A 80 -4.50 9.18 16.35
N GLU A 81 -3.91 10.16 17.04
CA GLU A 81 -4.30 11.57 16.93
C GLU A 81 -4.05 12.11 15.52
N ILE A 82 -2.85 11.89 14.98
CA ILE A 82 -2.48 12.33 13.63
C ILE A 82 -3.42 11.73 12.57
N MET A 83 -3.70 10.43 12.68
CA MET A 83 -4.62 9.75 11.77
C MET A 83 -6.07 10.22 11.93
N ALA A 84 -6.52 10.55 13.15
CA ALA A 84 -7.84 11.11 13.38
C ALA A 84 -8.00 12.48 12.69
N GLN A 85 -6.98 13.34 12.79
CA GLN A 85 -6.97 14.63 12.10
C GLN A 85 -7.04 14.47 10.57
N PHE A 86 -6.30 13.50 10.02
CA PHE A 86 -6.37 13.17 8.59
C PHE A 86 -7.77 12.69 8.18
N VAL A 87 -8.38 11.78 8.94
CA VAL A 87 -9.74 11.29 8.68
C VAL A 87 -10.75 12.43 8.70
N GLU A 88 -10.65 13.37 9.65
CA GLU A 88 -11.53 14.55 9.68
C GLU A 88 -11.38 15.47 8.47
N ARG A 89 -10.16 15.65 7.94
CA ARG A 89 -9.96 16.38 6.68
C ARG A 89 -10.59 15.64 5.50
N ALA A 90 -10.34 14.35 5.36
CA ALA A 90 -10.92 13.53 4.30
C ALA A 90 -12.46 13.53 4.33
N LYS A 91 -13.07 13.55 5.52
CA LYS A 91 -14.52 13.70 5.69
C LYS A 91 -15.02 15.03 5.12
N LYS A 92 -14.36 16.15 5.44
CA LYS A 92 -14.69 17.48 4.91
C LYS A 92 -14.60 17.54 3.39
N ASP A 93 -13.66 16.80 2.80
CA ASP A 93 -13.50 16.68 1.34
C ASP A 93 -14.49 15.70 0.68
N ASN A 94 -15.42 15.16 1.46
CA ASN A 94 -16.43 14.18 1.06
C ASN A 94 -15.84 12.88 0.52
N ILE A 95 -14.65 12.48 0.99
CA ILE A 95 -14.11 11.14 0.70
C ILE A 95 -15.06 10.09 1.26
N LYS A 96 -15.32 9.05 0.46
CA LYS A 96 -16.24 7.95 0.79
C LYS A 96 -15.50 6.65 1.06
N CYS A 97 -14.33 6.47 0.46
CA CYS A 97 -13.53 5.26 0.67
C CYS A 97 -12.05 5.56 0.88
N PHE A 98 -11.42 4.76 1.74
CA PHE A 98 -9.98 4.59 1.77
C PHE A 98 -9.68 3.20 1.23
N ALA A 99 -8.83 3.11 0.21
CA ALA A 99 -8.43 1.85 -0.37
C ALA A 99 -7.05 1.44 0.14
N PHE A 100 -6.87 0.14 0.37
CA PHE A 100 -5.62 -0.44 0.85
C PHE A 100 -5.25 -1.68 0.03
N GLY A 101 -3.95 -1.86 -0.21
CA GLY A 101 -3.42 -3.00 -0.96
C GLY A 101 -3.23 -4.27 -0.12
N ASP A 102 -3.84 -4.37 1.06
CA ASP A 102 -3.68 -5.52 1.95
C ASP A 102 -4.28 -6.80 1.30
N LEU A 103 -3.60 -7.93 1.50
CA LEU A 103 -3.94 -9.20 0.85
C LEU A 103 -4.73 -10.15 1.75
N TYR A 104 -4.23 -10.43 2.96
CA TYR A 104 -4.87 -11.43 3.82
C TYR A 104 -4.65 -11.27 5.32
N LEU A 105 -3.81 -10.34 5.80
CA LEU A 105 -3.57 -10.18 7.24
C LEU A 105 -4.82 -9.63 7.94
N GLU A 106 -5.64 -10.53 8.50
CA GLU A 106 -6.94 -10.21 9.10
C GLU A 106 -6.83 -9.16 10.20
N ASP A 107 -5.79 -9.23 11.04
CA ASP A 107 -5.57 -8.26 12.10
C ASP A 107 -5.35 -6.84 11.57
N VAL A 108 -4.60 -6.71 10.47
CA VAL A 108 -4.35 -5.42 9.80
C VAL A 108 -5.66 -4.87 9.23
N ARG A 109 -6.45 -5.72 8.58
CA ARG A 109 -7.77 -5.34 8.05
C ARG A 109 -8.72 -4.92 9.17
N ASN A 110 -8.86 -5.74 10.22
CA ASN A 110 -9.71 -5.48 11.38
C ASN A 110 -9.32 -4.17 12.08
N TYR A 111 -8.02 -3.91 12.20
CA TYR A 111 -7.50 -2.66 12.72
C TYR A 111 -7.98 -1.46 11.89
N ARG A 112 -7.84 -1.51 10.56
CA ARG A 112 -8.28 -0.42 9.67
C ARG A 112 -9.80 -0.21 9.73
N GLU A 113 -10.58 -1.30 9.72
CA GLU A 113 -12.03 -1.26 9.86
C GLU A 113 -12.47 -0.64 11.20
N LYS A 114 -11.82 -1.02 12.30
CA LYS A 114 -12.08 -0.46 13.63
C LYS A 114 -11.74 1.03 13.68
N LYS A 115 -10.61 1.46 13.11
CA LYS A 115 -10.17 2.87 13.12
C LYS A 115 -11.05 3.79 12.28
N LEU A 116 -11.68 3.27 11.23
CA LEU A 116 -12.57 4.06 10.37
C LEU A 116 -14.05 3.97 10.76
N LYS A 117 -14.41 3.08 11.70
CA LYS A 117 -15.78 2.93 12.17
C LYS A 117 -16.34 4.26 12.69
N GLY A 118 -17.52 4.64 12.19
CA GLY A 118 -18.19 5.89 12.57
C GLY A 118 -17.71 7.14 11.83
N SER A 119 -16.63 7.06 11.04
CA SER A 119 -16.15 8.21 10.24
C SER A 119 -17.02 8.54 9.02
N GLY A 120 -17.80 7.56 8.54
CA GLY A 120 -18.49 7.63 7.24
C GLY A 120 -17.59 7.31 6.03
N ILE A 121 -16.30 7.02 6.26
CA ILE A 121 -15.36 6.53 5.25
C ILE A 121 -15.28 5.02 5.33
N LYS A 122 -15.55 4.33 4.21
CA LYS A 122 -15.49 2.87 4.12
C LYS A 122 -14.07 2.41 3.71
N PRO A 123 -13.39 1.55 4.48
CA PRO A 123 -12.20 0.88 3.99
C PRO A 123 -12.57 -0.12 2.89
N ILE A 124 -11.79 -0.15 1.82
CA ILE A 124 -11.93 -1.12 0.72
C ILE A 124 -10.58 -1.77 0.43
N PHE A 125 -10.61 -3.05 0.05
CA PHE A 125 -9.42 -3.89 -0.10
C PHE A 125 -9.47 -4.60 -1.46
N PRO A 126 -9.00 -3.95 -2.54
CA PRO A 126 -9.18 -4.47 -3.91
C PRO A 126 -8.53 -5.82 -4.17
N LEU A 127 -7.54 -6.21 -3.36
CA LEU A 127 -6.77 -7.44 -3.53
C LEU A 127 -7.13 -8.52 -2.52
N TRP A 128 -8.02 -8.23 -1.57
CA TRP A 128 -8.30 -9.11 -0.43
C TRP A 128 -8.73 -10.51 -0.84
N GLY A 129 -8.07 -11.52 -0.27
CA GLY A 129 -8.40 -12.93 -0.52
C GLY A 129 -8.02 -13.44 -1.92
N THR A 130 -7.25 -12.65 -2.70
CA THR A 130 -6.72 -13.14 -3.98
C THR A 130 -5.57 -14.12 -3.71
N PRO A 131 -5.57 -15.34 -4.30
CA PRO A 131 -4.45 -16.26 -4.19
C PRO A 131 -3.14 -15.61 -4.67
N THR A 132 -2.07 -15.68 -3.86
CA THR A 132 -0.81 -14.96 -4.11
C THR A 132 -0.07 -15.49 -5.34
N ASP A 133 -0.18 -16.78 -5.62
CA ASP A 133 0.34 -17.42 -6.83
C ASP A 133 -0.33 -16.92 -8.12
N LYS A 134 -1.64 -16.65 -8.06
CA LYS A 134 -2.38 -16.06 -9.17
C LYS A 134 -2.05 -14.58 -9.30
N LEU A 135 -2.06 -13.86 -8.18
CA LEU A 135 -1.82 -12.43 -8.12
C LEU A 135 -0.43 -12.05 -8.65
N SER A 136 0.61 -12.77 -8.22
CA SER A 136 1.99 -12.57 -8.66
C SER A 136 2.12 -12.65 -10.19
N ARG A 137 1.53 -13.69 -10.81
CA ARG A 137 1.51 -13.86 -12.27
C ARG A 137 0.67 -12.80 -12.98
N GLU A 138 -0.46 -12.39 -12.42
CA GLU A 138 -1.25 -11.26 -12.96
C GLU A 138 -0.44 -9.96 -12.96
N ILE A 139 0.27 -9.66 -11.87
CA ILE A 139 1.12 -8.48 -11.75
C ILE A 139 2.22 -8.52 -12.82
N ILE A 140 2.95 -9.63 -12.94
CA ILE A 140 4.05 -9.76 -13.90
C ILE A 140 3.56 -9.66 -15.34
N SER A 141 2.48 -10.38 -15.68
CA SER A 141 1.91 -10.38 -17.03
C SER A 141 1.31 -9.03 -17.44
N SER A 142 0.88 -8.20 -16.48
CA SER A 142 0.42 -6.84 -16.76
C SER A 142 1.54 -5.88 -17.23
N GLY A 143 2.81 -6.26 -17.04
CA GLY A 143 3.96 -5.41 -17.31
C GLY A 143 4.34 -4.50 -16.12
N LEU A 144 3.66 -4.60 -14.97
CA LEU A 144 4.07 -3.90 -13.75
C LEU A 144 5.49 -4.33 -13.37
N LYS A 145 6.36 -3.34 -13.17
CA LYS A 145 7.75 -3.55 -12.76
C LYS A 145 7.90 -3.26 -11.27
N ALA A 146 8.50 -4.20 -10.56
CA ALA A 146 8.89 -4.04 -9.16
C ALA A 146 10.31 -4.58 -8.96
N VAL A 147 10.99 -4.05 -7.95
CA VAL A 147 12.34 -4.45 -7.54
C VAL A 147 12.31 -4.84 -6.08
N THR A 148 12.97 -5.93 -5.73
CA THR A 148 13.04 -6.42 -4.36
C THR A 148 13.99 -5.56 -3.53
N THR A 149 13.47 -4.88 -2.51
CA THR A 149 14.25 -3.93 -1.68
C THR A 149 14.53 -4.43 -0.27
N CYS A 150 13.83 -5.48 0.17
CA CYS A 150 13.96 -6.07 1.49
C CYS A 150 13.58 -7.55 1.39
N ILE A 151 14.23 -8.39 2.19
CA ILE A 151 13.97 -9.82 2.28
C ILE A 151 14.09 -10.26 3.74
N ASP A 152 13.50 -11.41 4.09
CA ASP A 152 13.90 -12.19 5.25
C ASP A 152 14.97 -13.20 4.81
N PRO A 153 16.25 -13.06 5.21
CA PRO A 153 17.32 -13.98 4.82
C PRO A 153 17.13 -15.40 5.37
N LYS A 154 16.20 -15.61 6.32
CA LYS A 154 15.81 -16.96 6.77
C LYS A 154 14.91 -17.68 5.78
N GLN A 155 14.25 -16.95 4.87
CA GLN A 155 13.31 -17.50 3.90
C GLN A 155 13.90 -17.53 2.49
N ILE A 156 14.61 -16.47 2.08
CA ILE A 156 15.21 -16.37 0.74
C ILE A 156 16.64 -15.84 0.81
N PRO A 157 17.54 -16.25 -0.10
CA PRO A 157 18.93 -15.78 -0.09
C PRO A 157 19.10 -14.28 -0.41
N GLU A 158 20.19 -13.68 0.07
CA GLU A 158 20.50 -12.24 -0.13
C GLU A 158 20.61 -11.82 -1.61
N GLU A 159 20.92 -12.76 -2.51
CA GLU A 159 20.97 -12.50 -3.95
C GLU A 159 19.64 -12.03 -4.54
N PHE A 160 18.52 -12.19 -3.82
CA PHE A 160 17.21 -11.68 -4.24
C PHE A 160 17.10 -10.15 -4.12
N ILE A 161 17.96 -9.51 -3.32
CA ILE A 161 17.99 -8.05 -3.20
C ILE A 161 18.38 -7.42 -4.54
N GLY A 162 17.60 -6.42 -4.97
CA GLY A 162 17.81 -5.71 -6.22
C GLY A 162 17.34 -6.46 -7.48
N LYS A 163 16.92 -7.73 -7.37
CA LYS A 163 16.32 -8.45 -8.50
C LYS A 163 14.97 -7.84 -8.87
N GLU A 164 14.65 -7.86 -10.16
CA GLU A 164 13.32 -7.55 -10.66
C GLU A 164 12.33 -8.65 -10.29
N TYR A 165 11.12 -8.26 -9.89
CA TYR A 165 10.00 -9.16 -9.69
C TYR A 165 9.41 -9.58 -11.04
N ASN A 166 9.80 -10.77 -11.52
CA ASN A 166 9.43 -11.30 -12.84
C ASN A 166 9.28 -12.84 -12.81
N GLU A 167 9.04 -13.46 -13.97
CA GLU A 167 8.89 -14.92 -14.07
C GLU A 167 10.12 -15.71 -13.60
N SER A 168 11.34 -15.18 -13.81
CA SER A 168 12.56 -15.82 -13.29
C SER A 168 12.59 -15.74 -11.77
N PHE A 169 12.26 -14.58 -11.21
CA PHE A 169 12.18 -14.39 -9.76
C PHE A 169 11.25 -15.43 -9.12
N LEU A 170 10.05 -15.63 -9.68
CA LEU A 170 9.10 -16.62 -9.16
C LEU A 170 9.59 -18.06 -9.28
N LYS A 171 10.33 -18.39 -10.35
CA LYS A 171 10.91 -19.73 -10.53
C LYS A 171 12.06 -20.02 -9.57
N ASP A 172 12.82 -18.99 -9.23
CA ASP A 172 13.98 -19.10 -8.35
C ASP A 172 13.57 -19.14 -6.87
N LEU A 173 12.31 -18.80 -6.53
CA LEU A 173 11.83 -18.84 -5.15
C LEU A 173 11.92 -20.26 -4.55
N PRO A 174 12.44 -20.40 -3.32
CA PRO A 174 12.40 -21.67 -2.60
C PRO A 174 10.97 -22.20 -2.41
N GLU A 175 10.85 -23.52 -2.34
CA GLU A 175 9.56 -24.16 -2.09
C GLU A 175 8.94 -23.69 -0.77
N GLY A 176 7.65 -23.35 -0.80
CA GLY A 176 6.91 -22.88 0.37
C GLY A 176 7.01 -21.38 0.66
N VAL A 177 7.89 -20.64 -0.02
CA VAL A 177 7.95 -19.17 0.09
C VAL A 177 6.77 -18.54 -0.63
N ASP A 178 6.10 -17.59 0.03
CA ASP A 178 4.97 -16.90 -0.57
C ASP A 178 5.44 -15.95 -1.70
N PRO A 179 4.91 -16.08 -2.93
CA PRO A 179 5.36 -15.29 -4.07
C PRO A 179 5.04 -13.80 -3.95
N CYS A 180 4.16 -13.41 -3.04
CA CYS A 180 3.86 -12.01 -2.74
C CYS A 180 4.66 -11.46 -1.54
N GLY A 181 5.50 -12.26 -0.86
CA GLY A 181 6.36 -11.81 0.24
C GLY A 181 5.60 -11.56 1.55
N GLU A 182 4.57 -12.37 1.74
CA GLU A 182 3.43 -12.07 2.60
C GLU A 182 3.49 -13.01 3.86
N LYS A 183 4.35 -14.04 3.83
CA LYS A 183 4.68 -14.99 4.92
C LYS A 183 6.17 -15.03 5.16
#